data_AF-A0A2M8T6G6-F1
#
_entry.id   AF-A0A2M8T6G6-F1
#
_cell.length_a   1.000
_cell.length_b   1.000
_cell.length_c   1.000
_cell.angle_alpha   90.00
_cell.angle_beta   90.00
_cell.angle_gamma   90.00
#
_symmetry.space_group_name_H-M   'P 1'
#
loop_
_entity.id
_entity.type
_entity.pdbx_description
1 polymer ?
#
loop_
_entity_poly.entity_id
_entity_poly.type
_entity_poly.pdbx_seq_one_letter_code
_entity_poly.pdbx_strand_id
1 'polypeptide(L)'
;MKENNIKAVSLMDFLPKSQIKGFKPRIFETKKCAINNNFQNNSLYEHKDNVNFLENEFPSDNWIKENKLRGNEGEEFVKNLLIKIYGEKNVKKQPDYAGYDFLVRVEKSFKMIEVKTTIDEKYPFFISINELKKAIENMNNYFIYWVIIKDTEKTKVYILNNPVDILNLNKNYILRSLDSKMYEITTEEFRIKLKDDLIKNLELLLY
;
A
#
# COMPACT_ATOMS: atom_id res chain seq x y z
N MET A 1 8.84 -10.34 30.38
CA MET A 1 8.83 -10.68 28.95
C MET A 1 7.45 -10.38 28.41
N LYS A 2 7.31 -9.46 27.45
CA LYS A 2 6.01 -9.16 26.82
C LYS A 2 5.89 -10.00 25.56
N GLU A 3 4.93 -10.91 25.55
CA GLU A 3 4.54 -11.71 24.38
C GLU A 3 3.89 -10.78 23.34
N ASN A 4 4.47 -10.75 22.14
CA ASN A 4 3.88 -10.07 21.00
C ASN A 4 2.76 -10.95 20.42
N ASN A 5 1.52 -10.64 20.78
CA ASN A 5 0.34 -11.18 20.11
C ASN A 5 0.18 -10.49 18.74
N ILE A 6 0.77 -11.05 17.69
CA ILE A 6 0.46 -10.67 16.30
C ILE A 6 -0.56 -11.68 15.77
N LYS A 7 -1.83 -11.27 15.67
CA LYS A 7 -2.83 -11.96 14.86
C LYS A 7 -2.56 -11.61 13.39
N ALA A 8 -2.27 -12.62 12.57
CA ALA A 8 -2.41 -12.50 11.13
C ALA A 8 -3.91 -12.41 10.80
N VAL A 9 -4.30 -11.36 10.10
CA VAL A 9 -5.68 -11.13 9.65
C VAL A 9 -5.71 -11.44 8.17
N SER A 10 -6.62 -12.32 7.75
CA SER A 10 -6.78 -12.74 6.36
C SER A 10 -7.59 -11.68 5.60
N LEU A 11 -7.35 -11.56 4.29
CA LEU A 11 -8.12 -10.67 3.40
C LEU A 11 -9.64 -10.95 3.44
N MET A 12 -10.04 -12.13 3.93
CA MET A 12 -11.43 -12.53 4.13
C MET A 12 -12.13 -11.85 5.31
N ASP A 13 -11.39 -11.22 6.23
CA ASP A 13 -11.94 -10.58 7.44
C ASP A 13 -12.61 -9.21 7.17
N PHE A 14 -12.63 -8.77 5.89
CA PHE A 14 -13.13 -7.45 5.48
C PHE A 14 -14.33 -7.48 4.53
N LEU A 15 -15.04 -8.61 4.40
CA LEU A 15 -16.34 -8.62 3.73
C LEU A 15 -17.38 -7.80 4.54
N PRO A 16 -18.20 -6.94 3.90
CA PRO A 16 -19.06 -5.97 4.56
C PRO A 16 -20.19 -6.63 5.39
N LYS A 17 -20.36 -6.13 6.62
CA LYS A 17 -21.33 -6.55 7.65
C LYS A 17 -22.81 -6.28 7.34
N SER A 18 -23.23 -6.19 6.08
CA SER A 18 -24.61 -5.85 5.71
C SER A 18 -25.59 -7.04 5.64
N GLN A 19 -25.19 -8.24 6.06
CA GLN A 19 -26.11 -9.35 6.38
C GLN A 19 -26.24 -9.66 7.88
N ILE A 20 -26.23 -8.66 8.77
CA ILE A 20 -26.59 -8.91 10.18
C ILE A 20 -27.73 -7.97 10.60
N LYS A 21 -28.96 -8.39 10.32
CA LYS A 21 -30.12 -8.07 11.17
C LYS A 21 -30.64 -9.38 11.76
N GLY A 22 -30.44 -9.56 13.08
CA GLY A 22 -31.11 -10.63 13.82
C GLY A 22 -30.35 -11.37 14.93
N PHE A 23 -29.12 -11.00 15.31
CA PHE A 23 -28.39 -11.73 16.36
C PHE A 23 -28.19 -10.90 17.63
N LYS A 24 -28.84 -11.33 18.74
CA LYS A 24 -28.52 -10.87 20.11
C LYS A 24 -27.25 -11.59 20.60
N PRO A 25 -26.28 -10.90 21.21
CA PRO A 25 -25.05 -11.54 21.65
C PRO A 25 -25.32 -12.44 22.86
N ARG A 26 -24.87 -13.69 22.78
CA ARG A 26 -24.71 -14.57 23.95
C ARG A 26 -23.24 -14.56 24.31
N ILE A 27 -22.93 -13.99 25.47
CA ILE A 27 -21.61 -14.05 26.08
C ILE A 27 -21.41 -15.50 26.54
N PHE A 28 -20.31 -16.14 26.13
CA PHE A 28 -19.80 -17.33 26.79
C PHE A 28 -18.31 -17.20 27.05
N GLU A 29 -17.96 -17.48 28.30
CA GLU A 29 -16.62 -17.53 28.86
C GLU A 29 -15.75 -18.54 28.10
N THR A 30 -14.50 -18.17 27.82
CA THR A 30 -13.51 -19.07 27.26
C THR A 30 -12.97 -20.00 28.35
N LYS A 31 -13.37 -21.28 28.32
CA LYS A 31 -12.58 -22.36 28.92
C LYS A 31 -11.51 -22.81 27.93
N LYS A 32 -10.26 -22.86 28.42
CA LYS A 32 -9.10 -23.50 27.76
C LYS A 32 -9.40 -24.96 27.44
N CYS A 33 -9.00 -25.46 26.27
CA CYS A 33 -8.11 -26.63 26.16
C CYS A 33 -7.74 -27.06 24.72
N ALA A 34 -6.47 -27.48 24.63
CA ALA A 34 -5.86 -28.56 23.86
C ALA A 34 -6.20 -28.80 22.36
N ILE A 35 -5.10 -28.83 21.59
CA ILE A 35 -4.94 -29.28 20.21
C ILE A 35 -5.35 -30.76 20.06
N ASN A 36 -6.08 -31.11 19.00
CA ASN A 36 -5.90 -32.41 18.34
C ASN A 36 -6.39 -32.45 16.88
N ASN A 37 -5.62 -33.18 16.07
CA ASN A 37 -5.79 -33.44 14.64
C ASN A 37 -7.08 -34.23 14.32
N ASN A 38 -7.74 -33.94 13.19
CA ASN A 38 -8.03 -34.92 12.13
C ASN A 38 -8.86 -34.34 10.96
N PHE A 39 -8.38 -34.65 9.76
CA PHE A 39 -9.09 -34.60 8.49
C PHE A 39 -10.43 -35.35 8.54
N GLN A 40 -11.46 -34.82 7.87
CA GLN A 40 -12.34 -35.64 7.01
C GLN A 40 -13.21 -34.79 6.06
N ASN A 41 -13.26 -35.24 4.81
CA ASN A 41 -14.06 -34.76 3.69
C ASN A 41 -15.56 -34.95 3.90
N ASN A 42 -16.36 -34.10 3.23
CA ASN A 42 -17.74 -34.24 2.72
C ASN A 42 -18.42 -32.86 2.86
N SER A 43 -19.21 -32.32 1.92
CA SER A 43 -19.78 -32.82 0.68
C SER A 43 -20.20 -31.63 -0.18
N LEU A 44 -20.22 -31.87 -1.48
CA LEU A 44 -20.88 -31.11 -2.55
C LEU A 44 -22.26 -30.55 -2.10
N TYR A 45 -22.46 -29.25 -2.29
CA TYR A 45 -23.80 -28.66 -2.46
C TYR A 45 -23.74 -27.72 -3.67
N GLU A 46 -24.32 -28.18 -4.78
CA GLU A 46 -24.65 -27.35 -5.92
C GLU A 46 -25.76 -26.38 -5.52
N HIS A 47 -25.44 -25.09 -5.42
CA HIS A 47 -26.45 -24.02 -5.52
C HIS A 47 -26.44 -23.50 -6.95
N LYS A 48 -27.38 -23.99 -7.75
CA LYS A 48 -27.83 -23.35 -8.98
C LYS A 48 -28.69 -22.15 -8.57
N ASP A 49 -28.06 -21.00 -8.40
CA ASP A 49 -28.75 -19.72 -8.39
C ASP A 49 -28.10 -18.80 -9.42
N ASN A 50 -28.96 -18.24 -10.27
CA ASN A 50 -28.64 -17.63 -11.55
C ASN A 50 -27.48 -16.63 -11.49
N VAL A 51 -26.45 -16.98 -12.26
CA VAL A 51 -25.34 -16.13 -12.69
C VAL A 51 -25.90 -14.87 -13.35
N ASN A 52 -25.69 -13.71 -12.72
CA ASN A 52 -25.64 -12.39 -13.35
C ASN A 52 -24.88 -11.42 -12.44
N PHE A 53 -23.66 -11.81 -12.05
CA PHE A 53 -22.76 -11.00 -11.20
C PHE A 53 -21.35 -10.87 -11.79
N LEU A 54 -21.22 -11.02 -13.12
CA LEU A 54 -19.92 -11.04 -13.80
C LEU A 54 -19.70 -9.91 -14.82
N GLU A 55 -20.55 -8.90 -14.88
CA GLU A 55 -20.32 -7.75 -15.76
C GLU A 55 -20.62 -6.46 -15.00
N ASN A 56 -19.66 -5.52 -15.00
CA ASN A 56 -19.55 -4.27 -14.22
C ASN A 56 -18.83 -4.48 -12.87
N GLU A 57 -17.63 -3.94 -12.62
CA GLU A 57 -17.15 -2.60 -12.93
C GLU A 57 -15.62 -2.62 -13.13
N PHE A 58 -15.15 -2.67 -14.38
CA PHE A 58 -13.83 -2.12 -14.66
C PHE A 58 -13.92 -0.59 -14.47
N PRO A 59 -12.92 0.06 -13.86
CA PRO A 59 -12.92 1.51 -13.79
C PRO A 59 -13.08 2.08 -15.21
N SER A 60 -13.92 3.09 -15.35
CA SER A 60 -14.14 3.70 -16.67
C SER A 60 -12.83 4.22 -17.25
N ASP A 61 -12.71 4.22 -18.57
CA ASP A 61 -11.54 4.77 -19.26
C ASP A 61 -11.20 6.20 -18.79
N ASN A 62 -12.24 6.98 -18.44
CA ASN A 62 -12.07 8.33 -17.92
C ASN A 62 -11.41 8.33 -16.54
N TRP A 63 -11.83 7.44 -15.63
CA TRP A 63 -11.21 7.31 -14.31
C TRP A 63 -9.73 6.91 -14.41
N ILE A 64 -9.40 5.98 -15.31
CA ILE A 64 -8.02 5.54 -15.55
C ILE A 64 -7.18 6.73 -16.07
N LYS A 65 -7.70 7.48 -17.04
CA LYS A 65 -7.02 8.66 -17.60
C LYS A 65 -6.81 9.75 -16.56
N GLU A 66 -7.83 10.03 -15.75
CA GLU A 66 -7.76 11.04 -14.68
C GLU A 66 -6.73 10.68 -13.61
N ASN A 67 -6.70 9.42 -13.16
CA ASN A 67 -5.71 9.01 -12.17
C ASN A 67 -4.29 8.99 -12.73
N LYS A 68 -4.13 8.58 -13.99
CA LYS A 68 -2.82 8.66 -14.65
C LYS A 68 -2.35 10.10 -14.79
N LEU A 69 -3.25 11.02 -15.14
CA LEU A 69 -2.95 12.45 -15.22
C LEU A 69 -2.51 12.99 -13.85
N ARG A 70 -3.24 12.68 -12.77
CA ARG A 70 -2.89 13.08 -11.41
C ARG A 70 -1.56 12.48 -10.93
N GLY A 71 -1.29 11.23 -11.28
CA GLY A 71 0.01 10.60 -11.03
C GLY A 71 1.14 11.43 -11.66
N ASN A 72 1.01 11.74 -12.95
CA ASN A 72 1.98 12.57 -13.68
C ASN A 72 2.12 13.98 -13.08
N GLU A 73 1.03 14.62 -12.67
CA GLU A 73 1.05 15.95 -12.03
C GLU A 73 1.84 15.92 -10.71
N GLY A 74 1.62 14.91 -9.87
CA GLY A 74 2.37 14.76 -8.63
C GLY A 74 3.83 14.43 -8.85
N GLU A 75 4.16 13.58 -9.82
CA GLU A 75 5.54 13.31 -10.21
C GLU A 75 6.25 14.57 -10.70
N GLU A 76 5.62 15.37 -11.55
CA GLU A 76 6.20 16.60 -12.08
C GLU A 76 6.36 17.65 -10.98
N PHE A 77 5.39 17.76 -10.07
CA PHE A 77 5.52 18.60 -8.88
C PHE A 77 6.72 18.20 -8.02
N VAL A 78 6.85 16.91 -7.69
CA VAL A 78 7.96 16.39 -6.89
C VAL A 78 9.29 16.57 -7.61
N LYS A 79 9.36 16.31 -8.91
CA LYS A 79 10.56 16.55 -9.71
C LYS A 79 11.02 18.00 -9.61
N ASN A 80 10.13 18.96 -9.80
CA ASN A 80 10.46 20.39 -9.71
C ASN A 80 10.90 20.78 -8.29
N LEU A 81 10.26 20.22 -7.26
CA LEU A 81 10.66 20.37 -5.88
C LEU A 81 12.09 19.83 -5.65
N LEU A 82 12.40 18.62 -6.11
CA LEU A 82 13.70 18.00 -5.97
C LEU A 82 14.79 18.77 -6.73
N ILE A 83 14.50 19.25 -7.94
CA ILE A 83 15.42 20.07 -8.72
C ILE A 83 15.73 21.38 -8.00
N LYS A 84 14.73 22.02 -7.37
CA LYS A 84 14.94 23.24 -6.59
C LYS A 84 15.84 23.01 -5.37
N ILE A 85 15.70 21.86 -4.71
CA ILE A 85 16.46 21.52 -3.49
C ILE A 85 17.88 21.05 -3.82
N TYR A 86 18.00 20.10 -4.76
CA TYR A 86 19.23 19.36 -5.01
C TYR A 86 19.94 19.79 -6.31
N GLY A 87 19.28 20.54 -7.18
CA GLY A 87 19.76 20.91 -8.51
C GLY A 87 19.47 19.86 -9.58
N GLU A 88 19.23 20.32 -10.81
CA GLU A 88 18.78 19.49 -11.94
C GLU A 88 19.70 18.30 -12.22
N LYS A 89 21.02 18.52 -12.21
CA LYS A 89 22.03 17.48 -12.46
C LYS A 89 22.00 16.31 -11.47
N ASN A 90 21.34 16.48 -10.33
CA ASN A 90 21.28 15.49 -9.26
C ASN A 90 19.98 14.70 -9.24
N VAL A 91 18.99 15.03 -10.08
CA VAL A 91 17.67 14.39 -10.10
C VAL A 91 17.49 13.64 -11.42
N LYS A 92 17.23 12.33 -11.35
CA LYS A 92 17.02 11.49 -12.54
C LYS A 92 15.72 10.69 -12.42
N LYS A 93 14.80 10.92 -13.36
CA LYS A 93 13.62 10.06 -13.54
C LYS A 93 14.04 8.65 -13.95
N GLN A 94 13.47 7.65 -13.31
CA GLN A 94 13.71 6.24 -13.59
C GLN A 94 12.58 5.65 -14.45
N PRO A 95 12.84 4.52 -15.11
CA PRO A 95 11.79 3.76 -15.77
C PRO A 95 10.88 3.05 -14.75
N ASP A 96 9.62 2.79 -15.11
CA ASP A 96 8.58 2.23 -14.25
C ASP A 96 8.97 0.92 -13.54
N TYR A 97 9.78 0.07 -14.19
CA TYR A 97 10.24 -1.20 -13.61
C TYR A 97 11.30 -1.05 -12.50
N ALA A 98 11.82 0.17 -12.26
CA ALA A 98 12.85 0.41 -11.25
C ALA A 98 12.33 0.25 -9.81
N GLY A 99 11.01 0.39 -9.61
CA GLY A 99 10.36 0.36 -8.30
C GLY A 99 10.50 1.65 -7.50
N TYR A 100 10.80 2.76 -8.18
CA TYR A 100 10.78 4.14 -7.69
C TYR A 100 10.84 5.11 -8.88
N ASP A 101 10.26 6.31 -8.75
CA ASP A 101 10.20 7.31 -9.84
C ASP A 101 11.48 8.11 -10.03
N PHE A 102 12.17 8.49 -8.94
CA PHE A 102 13.33 9.37 -9.00
C PHE A 102 14.53 8.86 -8.20
N LEU A 103 15.71 8.93 -8.81
CA LEU A 103 16.98 8.82 -8.12
C LEU A 103 17.56 10.21 -7.90
N VAL A 104 17.88 10.54 -6.64
CA VAL A 104 18.48 11.82 -6.27
C VAL A 104 19.87 11.60 -5.69
N ARG A 105 20.90 12.19 -6.29
CA ARG A 105 22.26 12.15 -5.76
C ARG A 105 22.43 13.20 -4.67
N VAL A 106 22.88 12.77 -3.48
CA VAL A 106 23.16 13.67 -2.35
C VAL A 106 24.59 13.39 -1.90
N GLU A 107 25.52 14.27 -2.25
CA GLU A 107 26.95 14.11 -1.95
C GLU A 107 27.50 12.72 -2.34
N LYS A 108 27.78 11.86 -1.35
CA LYS A 108 28.31 10.49 -1.49
C LYS A 108 27.23 9.40 -1.40
N SER A 109 25.96 9.76 -1.31
CA SER A 109 24.83 8.84 -1.23
C SER A 109 23.77 9.15 -2.30
N PHE A 110 22.70 8.37 -2.28
CA PHE A 110 21.54 8.57 -3.14
C PHE A 110 20.26 8.42 -2.32
N LYS A 111 19.18 9.02 -2.81
CA LYS A 111 17.82 8.79 -2.36
C LYS A 111 17.00 8.22 -3.52
N MET A 112 16.25 7.15 -3.26
CA MET A 112 15.25 6.58 -4.14
C MET A 112 13.89 7.12 -3.69
N ILE A 113 13.16 7.76 -4.59
CA ILE A 113 11.91 8.44 -4.28
C ILE A 113 10.81 7.87 -5.15
N GLU A 114 9.79 7.34 -4.50
CA GLU A 114 8.52 6.94 -5.08
C GLU A 114 7.47 8.00 -4.79
N VAL A 115 6.64 8.36 -5.76
CA VAL A 115 5.62 9.41 -5.65
C VAL A 115 4.24 8.79 -5.67
N LYS A 116 3.45 9.10 -4.66
CA LYS A 116 2.04 8.67 -4.59
C LYS A 116 1.16 9.90 -4.47
N THR A 117 0.26 10.09 -5.43
CA THR A 117 -0.58 11.28 -5.49
C THR A 117 -2.02 10.99 -5.08
N THR A 118 -2.62 11.90 -4.33
CA THR A 118 -4.05 11.88 -3.97
C THR A 118 -4.61 13.30 -3.95
N ILE A 119 -5.93 13.42 -3.90
CA ILE A 119 -6.64 14.69 -3.68
C ILE A 119 -7.09 14.87 -2.23
N ASP A 120 -7.03 13.81 -1.42
CA ASP A 120 -7.45 13.82 -0.03
C ASP A 120 -6.59 12.85 0.80
N GLU A 121 -6.19 13.31 1.99
CA GLU A 121 -5.46 12.54 3.02
C GLU A 121 -6.26 11.29 3.46
N LYS A 122 -7.57 11.28 3.28
CA LYS A 122 -8.44 10.14 3.63
C LYS A 122 -8.32 8.98 2.65
N TYR A 123 -7.86 9.23 1.42
CA TYR A 123 -7.77 8.21 0.40
C TYR A 123 -6.51 7.38 0.55
N PRO A 124 -6.62 6.06 0.39
CA PRO A 124 -5.46 5.20 0.39
C PRO A 124 -4.64 5.40 -0.88
N PHE A 125 -3.35 5.10 -0.80
CA PHE A 125 -2.50 4.92 -1.96
C PHE A 125 -2.10 3.45 -2.09
N PHE A 126 -1.57 3.07 -3.25
CA PHE A 126 -1.14 1.70 -3.53
C PHE A 126 0.38 1.65 -3.57
N ILE A 127 0.97 0.60 -3.01
CA ILE A 127 2.41 0.32 -3.09
C ILE A 127 2.60 -1.05 -3.75
N SER A 128 3.35 -1.12 -4.83
CA SER A 128 3.63 -2.40 -5.48
C SER A 128 4.62 -3.25 -4.67
N ILE A 129 4.62 -4.56 -4.90
CA ILE A 129 5.59 -5.43 -4.26
C ILE A 129 7.03 -5.11 -4.68
N ASN A 130 7.23 -4.62 -5.90
CA ASN A 130 8.54 -4.20 -6.40
C ASN A 130 9.05 -2.97 -5.64
N GLU A 131 8.20 -1.97 -5.39
CA GLU A 131 8.52 -0.81 -4.55
C GLU A 131 8.91 -1.25 -3.12
N LEU A 132 8.13 -2.16 -2.52
CA LEU A 132 8.46 -2.67 -1.18
C LEU A 132 9.78 -3.44 -1.13
N LYS A 133 10.12 -4.22 -2.17
CA LYS A 133 11.45 -4.84 -2.26
C LYS A 133 12.55 -3.79 -2.26
N LYS A 134 12.42 -2.77 -3.11
CA LYS A 134 13.42 -1.70 -3.21
C LYS A 134 13.56 -0.96 -1.89
N ALA A 135 12.46 -0.76 -1.17
CA ALA A 135 12.48 -0.22 0.18
C ALA A 135 13.21 -1.12 1.18
N ILE A 136 13.02 -2.45 1.14
CA ILE A 136 13.77 -3.40 1.99
C ILE A 136 15.26 -3.40 1.66
N GLU A 137 15.62 -3.39 0.37
CA GLU A 137 17.02 -3.39 -0.09
C GLU A 137 17.75 -2.08 0.28
N ASN A 138 17.01 -0.96 0.37
CA ASN A 138 17.57 0.38 0.52
C ASN A 138 16.93 1.14 1.70
N MET A 139 16.72 0.48 2.85
CA MET A 139 15.94 1.01 3.98
C MET A 139 16.27 2.46 4.36
N ASN A 140 17.54 2.84 4.37
CA ASN A 140 17.96 4.19 4.79
C ASN A 140 17.84 5.26 3.69
N ASN A 141 17.56 4.85 2.46
CA ASN A 141 17.64 5.69 1.26
C ASN A 141 16.36 5.63 0.42
N TYR A 142 15.32 4.92 0.84
CA TYR A 142 14.06 4.79 0.11
C TYR A 142 12.95 5.60 0.78
N PHE A 143 12.33 6.47 -0.01
CA PHE A 143 11.33 7.42 0.44
C PHE A 143 10.07 7.31 -0.40
N ILE A 144 8.91 7.36 0.25
CA ILE A 144 7.64 7.64 -0.44
C ILE A 144 7.26 9.09 -0.18
N TYR A 145 7.07 9.85 -1.25
CA TYR A 145 6.54 11.20 -1.23
C TYR A 145 5.05 11.09 -1.51
N TRP A 146 4.24 11.23 -0.47
CA TRP A 146 2.78 11.21 -0.57
C TRP A 146 2.27 12.63 -0.76
N VAL A 147 1.85 12.92 -1.99
CA VAL A 147 1.51 14.27 -2.48
C VAL A 147 -0.01 14.43 -2.48
N ILE A 148 -0.50 15.47 -1.81
CA ILE A 148 -1.91 15.85 -1.84
C ILE A 148 -2.06 17.13 -2.64
N ILE A 149 -2.68 17.00 -3.82
CA ILE A 149 -2.97 18.10 -4.73
C ILE A 149 -4.46 18.41 -4.62
N LYS A 150 -4.80 19.63 -4.22
CA LYS A 150 -6.16 20.14 -4.20
C LYS A 150 -6.19 21.47 -4.93
N ASP A 151 -7.18 21.67 -5.80
CA ASP A 151 -7.28 22.87 -6.65
C ASP A 151 -7.32 24.19 -5.86
N THR A 152 -7.76 24.14 -4.60
CA THR A 152 -8.02 25.33 -3.76
C THR A 152 -7.07 25.48 -2.58
N GLU A 153 -6.18 24.52 -2.34
CA GLU A 153 -5.26 24.52 -1.21
C GLU A 153 -3.81 24.39 -1.69
N LYS A 154 -2.87 24.75 -0.82
CA LYS A 154 -1.45 24.46 -1.07
C LYS A 154 -1.21 22.96 -1.17
N THR A 155 -0.32 22.57 -2.08
CA THR A 155 0.11 21.18 -2.20
C THR A 155 0.84 20.78 -0.92
N LYS A 156 0.42 19.65 -0.36
CA LYS A 156 1.07 19.04 0.81
C LYS A 156 1.89 17.83 0.36
N VAL A 157 3.08 17.68 0.93
CA VAL A 157 3.89 16.47 0.73
C VAL A 157 4.26 15.88 2.08
N TYR A 158 3.81 14.65 2.31
CA TYR A 158 4.24 13.85 3.45
C TYR A 158 5.35 12.89 3.03
N ILE A 159 6.41 12.82 3.84
CA ILE A 159 7.56 11.97 3.53
C ILE A 159 7.57 10.75 4.45
N LEU A 160 7.54 9.56 3.84
CA LEU A 160 7.74 8.28 4.54
C LEU A 160 9.14 7.77 4.20
N ASN A 161 10.08 7.95 5.11
CA ASN A 161 11.41 7.34 5.01
C ASN A 161 11.35 5.90 5.56
N ASN A 162 11.82 4.91 4.80
CA ASN A 162 11.69 3.50 5.15
C ASN A 162 10.22 3.09 5.38
N PRO A 163 9.39 3.06 4.32
CA PRO A 163 7.96 2.80 4.45
C PRO A 163 7.66 1.42 5.08
N VAL A 164 8.56 0.45 4.94
CA VAL A 164 8.41 -0.88 5.53
C VAL A 164 8.39 -0.81 7.05
N ASP A 165 9.31 -0.05 7.65
CA ASP A 165 9.38 0.09 9.11
C ASP A 165 8.30 1.06 9.63
N ILE A 166 8.05 2.18 8.94
CA ILE A 166 6.99 3.15 9.32
C ILE A 166 5.61 2.48 9.35
N LEU A 167 5.32 1.63 8.36
CA LEU A 167 4.05 0.94 8.25
C LEU A 167 4.03 -0.39 9.03
N ASN A 168 5.13 -0.76 9.68
CA ASN A 168 5.30 -2.01 10.42
C ASN A 168 4.93 -3.25 9.57
N LEU A 169 5.40 -3.29 8.32
CA LEU A 169 5.11 -4.37 7.38
C LEU A 169 6.03 -5.57 7.65
N ASN A 170 5.48 -6.78 7.47
CA ASN A 170 6.25 -8.00 7.66
C ASN A 170 7.21 -8.26 6.48
N LYS A 171 8.50 -7.98 6.69
CA LYS A 171 9.58 -8.19 5.71
C LYS A 171 9.61 -9.61 5.14
N ASN A 172 9.39 -10.63 5.99
CA ASN A 172 9.42 -12.02 5.55
C ASN A 172 8.26 -12.36 4.61
N TYR A 173 7.10 -11.73 4.80
CA TYR A 173 5.97 -11.91 3.89
C TYR A 173 6.28 -11.34 2.50
N ILE A 174 6.80 -10.11 2.46
CA ILE A 174 7.15 -9.40 1.22
C ILE A 174 8.25 -10.14 0.45
N LEU A 175 9.23 -10.73 1.14
CA LEU A 175 10.32 -11.47 0.49
C LEU A 175 9.86 -12.85 -0.02
N ARG A 176 8.97 -13.55 0.70
CA ARG A 176 8.52 -14.91 0.35
C ARG A 176 7.64 -14.99 -0.88
N SER A 177 6.87 -13.95 -1.18
CA SER A 177 6.06 -13.89 -2.41
C SER A 177 6.91 -13.91 -3.69
N LEU A 178 8.24 -13.86 -3.57
CA LEU A 178 9.17 -13.67 -4.69
C LEU A 178 10.05 -14.86 -5.00
N ASP A 179 10.19 -15.80 -4.07
CA ASP A 179 11.14 -16.92 -4.18
C ASP A 179 10.55 -18.14 -4.91
N SER A 180 9.33 -18.04 -5.44
CA SER A 180 8.76 -19.14 -6.20
C SER A 180 9.24 -19.09 -7.66
N LYS A 181 10.09 -20.05 -8.03
CA LYS A 181 10.48 -20.31 -9.43
C LYS A 181 9.32 -20.85 -10.29
N MET A 182 8.15 -21.09 -9.69
CA MET A 182 7.02 -21.77 -10.32
C MET A 182 5.95 -20.81 -10.85
N TYR A 183 6.00 -19.53 -10.50
CA TYR A 183 5.03 -18.54 -10.97
C TYR A 183 5.61 -17.12 -10.95
N GLU A 184 5.17 -16.29 -11.89
CA GLU A 184 5.44 -14.86 -11.91
C GLU A 184 4.24 -14.13 -11.28
N ILE A 185 4.45 -13.46 -10.15
CA ILE A 185 3.44 -12.56 -9.59
C ILE A 185 3.55 -11.24 -10.34
N THR A 186 2.60 -10.95 -11.22
CA THR A 186 2.65 -9.78 -12.10
C THR A 186 2.25 -8.49 -11.40
N THR A 187 1.30 -8.51 -10.46
CA THR A 187 0.87 -7.29 -9.73
C THR A 187 0.25 -7.61 -8.36
N GLU A 188 1.08 -7.70 -7.32
CA GLU A 188 0.59 -7.50 -5.94
C GLU A 188 0.79 -6.04 -5.54
N GLU A 189 -0.33 -5.33 -5.34
CA GLU A 189 -0.35 -3.98 -4.79
C GLU A 189 -0.97 -3.97 -3.40
N PHE A 190 -0.31 -3.30 -2.46
CA PHE A 190 -0.79 -3.08 -1.11
C PHE A 190 -1.56 -1.77 -1.06
N ARG A 191 -2.83 -1.82 -0.69
CA ARG A 191 -3.65 -0.63 -0.44
C ARG A 191 -3.36 -0.08 0.96
N ILE A 192 -2.69 1.05 1.03
CA ILE A 192 -2.25 1.69 2.27
C ILE A 192 -3.16 2.87 2.61
N LYS A 193 -3.84 2.79 3.75
CA LYS A 193 -4.53 3.92 4.36
C LYS A 193 -3.81 4.33 5.63
N LEU A 194 -3.27 5.54 5.67
CA LEU A 194 -2.61 6.06 6.86
C LEU A 194 -3.66 6.45 7.91
N LYS A 195 -3.33 6.21 9.19
CA LYS A 195 -4.15 6.68 10.32
C LYS A 195 -3.77 8.12 10.63
N ASP A 196 -4.75 8.93 11.05
CA ASP A 196 -4.53 10.35 11.38
C ASP A 196 -3.38 10.58 12.35
N ASP A 197 -3.24 9.71 13.36
CA ASP A 197 -2.14 9.81 14.34
C ASP A 197 -0.76 9.54 13.73
N LEU A 198 -0.68 8.71 12.68
CA LEU A 198 0.57 8.52 11.95
C LEU A 198 0.88 9.75 11.09
N ILE A 199 -0.12 10.31 10.39
CA ILE A 199 0.04 11.49 9.52
C ILE A 199 0.61 12.68 10.30
N LYS A 200 0.13 12.91 11.54
CA LYS A 200 0.63 13.98 12.43
C LYS A 200 2.12 13.88 12.77
N ASN A 201 2.70 12.68 12.68
CA ASN A 201 4.09 12.41 13.01
C ASN A 201 5.01 12.37 11.77
N LEU A 202 4.46 12.51 10.58
CA LEU A 202 5.25 12.54 9.34
C LEU A 202 5.83 13.93 9.11
N GLU A 203 6.99 13.97 8.45
CA GLU A 203 7.55 15.22 7.94
C GLU A 203 6.62 15.78 6.86
N LEU A 204 6.18 17.04 7.05
CA LEU A 204 5.29 17.76 6.15
C LEU A 204 6.03 18.92 5.52
N LEU A 205 6.06 18.93 4.19
CA LEU A 205 6.47 20.08 3.41
C LEU A 205 5.23 20.79 2.85
N LEU A 206 5.17 22.10 3.05
CA LEU A 206 4.10 22.97 2.53
C LEU A 206 4.69 23.87 1.44
N TYR A 207 4.09 23.85 0.24
CA TYR A 207 4.48 24.69 -0.88
C TYR A 207 3.29 25.46 -1.43
#